data_AF-A0A8H8JEG4-F1
#
_entry.id   AF-A0A8H8JEG4-F1
#
_cell.length_a   1.000
_cell.length_b   1.000
_cell.length_c   1.000
_cell.angle_alpha   90.00
_cell.angle_beta   90.00
_cell.angle_gamma   90.00
#
_symmetry.space_group_name_H-M   'P 1'
#
loop_
_entity.id
_entity.type
_entity.pdbx_description
1 polymer ?
#
loop_
_entity_poly.entity_id
_entity_poly.type
_entity_poly.pdbx_seq_one_letter_code
_entity_poly.pdbx_strand_id
1 'polypeptide(L)'
;MMLEPGSLQAIGNLPVLEHLHLYTITGSPYLGVIGVLHRDSFPALRYLSLDYLASSEVEALLELKALVQNLTVLSLSMFHTKSEQDWVGEEFIPRLSNTPHLSNLFARFDLDDEMHESGGHCIDEFVEALETLSKLPLLKVKITGLEFDWFNDFGTIFSQVVKLELPDFHVPVHQLEYFASMSNLEHLTITLTWTSPTRKYVGQPILSFRILEASNIDGFPNHTYSMVDTAE
;
A
#
# COMPACT_ATOMS: atom_id res chain seq x y z
N MET A 1 -24.43 3.15 -7.05
CA MET A 1 -25.24 4.33 -7.43
C MET A 1 -24.29 5.27 -8.14
N MET A 2 -24.59 5.69 -9.39
CA MET A 2 -23.77 6.71 -10.05
C MET A 2 -23.98 8.05 -9.33
N LEU A 3 -22.90 8.70 -8.91
CA LEU A 3 -22.95 10.01 -8.28
C LEU A 3 -23.11 11.08 -9.36
N GLU A 4 -24.16 11.90 -9.26
CA GLU A 4 -24.23 13.12 -10.06
C GLU A 4 -23.16 14.13 -9.59
N PRO A 5 -22.67 15.03 -10.45
CA PRO A 5 -21.64 16.00 -10.08
C PRO A 5 -21.95 16.84 -8.83
N GLY A 6 -23.20 17.24 -8.61
CA GLY A 6 -23.58 17.96 -7.38
C GLY A 6 -23.55 17.10 -6.11
N SER A 7 -23.63 15.78 -6.24
CA SER A 7 -23.74 14.86 -5.11
C SER A 7 -22.45 14.81 -4.31
N LEU A 8 -21.29 14.75 -4.98
CA LEU A 8 -20.00 14.67 -4.28
C LEU A 8 -19.69 15.96 -3.53
N GLN A 9 -20.06 17.13 -4.07
CA GLN A 9 -19.91 18.39 -3.36
C GLN A 9 -20.81 18.46 -2.12
N ALA A 10 -22.07 18.01 -2.23
CA ALA A 10 -22.97 17.95 -1.08
C ALA A 10 -22.43 17.00 0.02
N ILE A 11 -21.92 15.84 -0.39
CA ILE A 11 -21.29 14.85 0.50
C ILE A 11 -20.01 15.44 1.13
N GLY A 12 -19.22 16.19 0.36
CA GLY A 12 -18.01 16.88 0.82
C GLY A 12 -18.26 17.94 1.90
N ASN A 13 -19.46 18.51 1.95
CA ASN A 13 -19.83 19.51 2.96
C ASN A 13 -20.41 18.89 4.23
N LEU A 14 -20.53 17.56 4.32
CA LEU A 14 -21.06 16.91 5.51
C LEU A 14 -20.06 17.02 6.68
N PRO A 15 -20.41 17.70 7.78
CA PRO A 15 -19.46 18.03 8.84
C PRO A 15 -19.08 16.84 9.73
N VAL A 16 -19.78 15.70 9.59
CA VAL A 16 -19.61 14.50 10.42
C VAL A 16 -19.30 13.26 9.58
N LEU A 17 -19.01 13.42 8.29
CA LEU A 17 -18.66 12.29 7.43
C LEU A 17 -17.23 11.83 7.75
N GLU A 18 -17.11 10.72 8.46
CA GLU A 18 -15.81 10.16 8.86
C GLU A 18 -15.27 9.11 7.88
N HIS A 19 -16.15 8.49 7.10
CA HIS A 19 -15.81 7.38 6.20
C HIS A 19 -16.37 7.64 4.81
N LEU A 20 -15.53 7.54 3.80
CA LEU A 20 -15.91 7.69 2.40
C LEU A 20 -15.26 6.58 1.59
N HIS A 21 -16.08 5.95 0.76
CA HIS A 21 -15.63 4.98 -0.22
C HIS A 21 -16.08 5.46 -1.60
N LEU A 22 -15.10 5.76 -2.45
CA LEU A 22 -15.30 6.10 -3.85
C LEU A 22 -14.83 4.93 -4.69
N TYR A 23 -15.66 4.52 -5.64
CA TYR A 23 -15.26 3.57 -6.66
C TYR A 23 -15.80 4.01 -8.00
N THR A 24 -15.09 3.66 -9.07
CA THR A 24 -15.59 3.77 -10.44
C THR A 24 -15.70 2.39 -11.07
N ILE A 25 -16.63 2.25 -12.00
CA ILE A 25 -16.77 1.03 -12.79
C ILE A 25 -15.86 1.23 -14.00
N THR A 26 -14.92 0.31 -14.19
CA THR A 26 -13.95 0.27 -15.30
C THR A 26 -14.59 0.67 -16.63
N GLY A 27 -14.02 1.67 -17.30
CA GLY A 27 -14.47 2.17 -18.61
C GLY A 27 -15.33 3.43 -18.58
N SER A 28 -15.68 3.97 -17.40
CA SER A 28 -16.32 5.28 -17.30
C SER A 28 -15.27 6.38 -17.12
N PRO A 29 -15.08 7.28 -18.11
CA PRO A 29 -14.13 8.37 -17.98
C PRO A 29 -14.62 9.38 -16.93
N TYR A 30 -13.75 9.66 -15.97
CA TYR A 30 -13.75 10.80 -15.05
C TYR A 30 -14.98 10.97 -14.15
N LEU A 31 -14.77 10.84 -12.84
CA LEU A 31 -15.31 11.74 -11.83
C LEU A 31 -14.86 13.17 -12.16
N GLY A 32 -15.36 13.77 -13.25
CA GLY A 32 -15.17 15.19 -13.62
C GLY A 32 -15.74 16.17 -12.59
N VAL A 33 -16.04 15.65 -11.40
CA VAL A 33 -16.66 16.23 -10.22
C VAL A 33 -15.60 16.61 -9.19
N ILE A 34 -14.45 15.94 -9.14
CA ILE A 34 -13.43 16.22 -8.11
C ILE A 34 -12.88 17.65 -8.27
N GLY A 35 -12.75 18.15 -9.50
CA GLY A 35 -12.36 19.54 -9.78
C GLY A 35 -13.36 20.60 -9.29
N VAL A 36 -14.55 20.21 -8.83
CA VAL A 36 -15.58 21.10 -8.27
C VAL A 36 -15.52 21.17 -6.74
N LEU A 37 -14.72 20.31 -6.10
CA LEU A 37 -14.61 20.27 -4.64
C LEU A 37 -13.81 21.46 -4.11
N HIS A 38 -14.30 22.07 -3.04
CA HIS A 38 -13.58 23.12 -2.33
C HIS A 38 -12.45 22.50 -1.50
N ARG A 39 -11.34 23.23 -1.29
CA ARG A 39 -10.19 22.76 -0.48
C ARG A 39 -10.55 22.33 0.95
N ASP A 40 -11.66 22.85 1.47
CA ASP A 40 -12.17 22.55 2.81
C ASP A 40 -13.23 21.42 2.83
N SER A 41 -13.41 20.71 1.71
CA SER A 41 -14.30 19.55 1.65
C SER A 41 -13.76 18.42 2.54
N PHE A 42 -14.67 17.63 3.10
CA PHE A 42 -14.40 16.47 3.95
C PHE A 42 -13.70 16.80 5.29
N PRO A 43 -14.17 17.80 6.06
CA PRO A 43 -13.43 18.31 7.22
C PRO A 43 -13.32 17.35 8.41
N ALA A 44 -14.13 16.28 8.45
CA ALA A 44 -14.10 15.26 9.50
C ALA A 44 -13.67 13.88 8.99
N LEU A 45 -13.26 13.78 7.72
CA LEU A 45 -12.99 12.49 7.10
C LEU A 45 -11.70 11.88 7.64
N ARG A 46 -11.81 10.64 8.11
CA ARG A 46 -10.69 9.88 8.72
C ARG A 46 -10.33 8.64 7.91
N TYR A 47 -11.29 8.10 7.17
CA TYR A 47 -11.14 6.91 6.36
C TYR A 47 -11.55 7.21 4.92
N LEU A 48 -10.63 6.98 4.00
CA LEU A 48 -10.86 7.10 2.56
C LEU A 48 -10.50 5.78 1.87
N SER A 49 -11.45 5.22 1.12
CA SER A 49 -11.20 4.12 0.19
C SER A 49 -11.45 4.58 -1.24
N LEU A 50 -10.49 4.32 -2.12
CA LEU A 50 -10.47 4.71 -3.53
C LEU A 50 -10.25 3.47 -4.38
N ASP A 51 -11.29 3.03 -5.09
CA ASP A 51 -11.22 1.83 -5.92
C ASP A 51 -11.41 2.15 -7.40
N TYR A 52 -10.39 1.82 -8.18
CA TYR A 52 -10.34 1.93 -9.63
C TYR A 52 -10.38 3.37 -10.18
N LEU A 53 -10.13 4.37 -9.34
CA LEU A 53 -10.00 5.78 -9.76
C LEU A 53 -8.73 5.98 -10.60
N ALA A 54 -8.78 6.95 -11.51
CA ALA A 54 -7.58 7.36 -12.25
C ALA A 54 -6.59 8.08 -11.32
N SER A 55 -5.29 7.98 -11.62
CA SER A 55 -4.20 8.70 -10.90
C SER A 55 -4.52 10.17 -10.62
N SER A 56 -4.91 10.91 -11.66
CA SER A 56 -5.30 12.34 -11.55
C SER A 56 -6.46 12.62 -10.58
N GLU A 57 -7.38 11.67 -10.40
CA GLU A 57 -8.51 11.80 -9.47
C GLU A 57 -8.06 11.58 -8.02
N VAL A 58 -7.19 10.60 -7.81
CA VAL A 58 -6.55 10.35 -6.52
C VAL A 58 -5.73 11.58 -6.11
N GLU A 59 -4.93 12.13 -7.03
CA GLU A 59 -4.15 13.36 -6.78
C GLU A 59 -5.04 14.52 -6.35
N ALA A 60 -6.11 14.80 -7.11
CA ALA A 60 -6.99 15.91 -6.81
C ALA A 60 -7.69 15.76 -5.45
N LEU A 61 -7.99 14.54 -5.00
CA LEU A 61 -8.50 14.29 -3.65
C LEU A 61 -7.42 14.51 -2.57
N LEU A 62 -6.18 14.10 -2.82
CA LEU A 62 -5.04 14.30 -1.92
C LEU A 62 -4.56 15.77 -1.88
N GLU A 63 -5.10 16.65 -2.73
CA GLU A 63 -4.88 18.11 -2.65
C GLU A 63 -5.90 18.82 -1.74
N LEU A 64 -6.97 18.13 -1.32
CA LEU A 64 -7.98 18.70 -0.43
C LEU A 64 -7.41 18.80 0.98
N LYS A 65 -7.00 20.02 1.36
CA LYS A 65 -6.35 20.31 2.64
C LYS A 65 -7.10 19.72 3.85
N ALA A 66 -8.41 19.94 3.94
CA ALA A 66 -9.16 19.48 5.11
C ALA A 66 -9.25 17.94 5.20
N LEU A 67 -9.28 17.26 4.05
CA LEU A 67 -9.22 15.81 3.96
C LEU A 67 -7.87 15.29 4.47
N VAL A 68 -6.78 15.74 3.87
CA VAL A 68 -5.44 15.19 4.17
C VAL A 68 -4.99 15.49 5.59
N GLN A 69 -5.42 16.61 6.18
CA GLN A 69 -5.08 16.95 7.56
C GLN A 69 -5.79 16.08 8.61
N ASN A 70 -6.83 15.31 8.26
CA ASN A 70 -7.56 14.46 9.20
C ASN A 70 -7.47 12.97 8.86
N LEU A 71 -6.93 12.63 7.68
CA LEU A 71 -6.90 11.27 7.20
C LEU A 71 -6.03 10.38 8.07
N THR A 72 -6.61 9.27 8.54
CA THR A 72 -5.93 8.26 9.36
C THR A 72 -5.79 6.91 8.67
N VAL A 73 -6.69 6.63 7.71
CA VAL A 73 -6.71 5.41 6.92
C VAL A 73 -6.92 5.75 5.45
N LEU A 74 -6.01 5.26 4.61
CA LEU A 74 -6.12 5.31 3.16
C LEU A 74 -6.11 3.89 2.59
N SER A 75 -7.14 3.57 1.83
CA SER A 75 -7.22 2.35 1.01
C SER A 75 -7.26 2.76 -0.46
N LEU A 76 -6.34 2.25 -1.26
CA LEU A 76 -6.25 2.50 -2.69
C LEU A 76 -6.19 1.16 -3.42
N SER A 77 -7.08 0.96 -4.38
CA SER A 77 -7.01 -0.13 -5.36
C SER A 77 -7.06 0.50 -6.74
N MET A 78 -6.09 0.24 -7.60
CA MET A 78 -6.09 0.80 -8.95
C MET A 78 -5.57 -0.19 -9.99
N PHE A 79 -6.06 -0.05 -11.22
CA PHE A 79 -5.45 -0.69 -12.38
C PHE A 79 -4.27 0.15 -12.83
N HIS A 80 -3.13 -0.48 -12.91
CA HIS A 80 -1.88 0.18 -13.17
C HIS A 80 -1.57 0.10 -14.67
N THR A 81 -1.66 1.23 -15.37
CA THR A 81 -1.30 1.28 -16.81
C THR A 81 0.21 1.47 -17.00
N LYS A 82 0.74 1.16 -18.19
CA LYS A 82 2.14 1.46 -18.55
C LYS A 82 2.51 2.94 -18.34
N SER A 83 1.56 3.82 -18.58
CA SER A 83 1.75 5.27 -18.43
C SER A 83 1.83 5.75 -16.99
N GLU A 84 1.45 4.90 -16.02
CA GLU A 84 1.42 5.26 -14.60
C GLU A 84 2.58 4.61 -13.81
N GLN A 85 3.55 4.00 -14.51
CA GLN A 85 4.68 3.23 -13.93
C GLN A 85 5.40 3.95 -12.80
N ASP A 86 5.70 5.23 -13.01
CA ASP A 86 6.47 6.01 -12.06
C ASP A 86 5.55 6.80 -11.10
N TRP A 87 4.24 6.87 -11.39
CA TRP A 87 3.29 7.67 -10.64
C TRP A 87 3.25 7.31 -9.15
N VAL A 88 3.34 6.01 -8.84
CA VAL A 88 3.30 5.54 -7.44
C VAL A 88 4.46 6.15 -6.63
N GLY A 89 5.67 6.10 -7.19
CA GLY A 89 6.89 6.57 -6.54
C GLY A 89 7.09 8.09 -6.62
N GLU A 90 6.80 8.69 -7.77
CA GLU A 90 7.06 10.12 -8.02
C GLU A 90 5.95 11.05 -7.50
N GLU A 91 4.69 10.59 -7.48
CA GLU A 91 3.54 11.46 -7.21
C GLU A 91 2.73 10.98 -6.01
N PHE A 92 2.28 9.72 -6.01
CA PHE A 92 1.38 9.21 -4.99
C PHE A 92 2.01 9.19 -3.60
N ILE A 93 3.14 8.50 -3.43
CA ILE A 93 3.78 8.38 -2.12
C ILE A 93 4.24 9.75 -1.60
N PRO A 94 4.94 10.61 -2.37
CA PRO A 94 5.32 11.94 -1.91
C PRO A 94 4.15 12.79 -1.44
N ARG A 95 2.96 12.68 -2.06
CA ARG A 95 1.74 13.39 -1.62
C ARG A 95 1.22 12.94 -0.27
N LEU A 96 1.52 11.72 0.17
CA LEU A 96 1.15 11.25 1.51
C LEU A 96 1.85 12.07 2.61
N SER A 97 2.93 12.80 2.32
CA SER A 97 3.53 13.76 3.27
C SER A 97 2.54 14.82 3.78
N ASN A 98 1.46 15.10 3.04
CA ASN A 98 0.38 16.00 3.46
C ASN A 98 -0.61 15.37 4.44
N THR A 99 -0.45 14.07 4.76
CA THR A 99 -1.31 13.28 5.64
C THR A 99 -0.62 12.93 6.96
N PRO A 100 -0.34 13.91 7.85
CA PRO A 100 0.51 13.71 9.03
C PRO A 100 -0.05 12.74 10.08
N HIS A 101 -1.32 12.33 9.94
CA HIS A 101 -1.99 11.40 10.85
C HIS A 101 -2.28 10.04 10.20
N LEU A 102 -1.78 9.80 8.97
CA LEU A 102 -1.98 8.55 8.28
C LEU A 102 -1.26 7.42 9.01
N SER A 103 -2.04 6.53 9.60
CA SER A 103 -1.55 5.39 10.39
C SER A 103 -1.77 4.06 9.69
N ASN A 104 -2.75 3.98 8.78
CA ASN A 104 -3.01 2.78 8.01
C ASN A 104 -3.00 3.09 6.52
N LEU A 105 -2.11 2.42 5.80
CA LEU A 105 -2.00 2.49 4.34
C LEU A 105 -2.24 1.10 3.75
N PHE A 106 -3.27 1.00 2.91
CA PHE A 106 -3.57 -0.21 2.15
C PHE A 106 -3.56 0.17 0.67
N ALA A 107 -2.62 -0.38 -0.10
CA ALA A 107 -2.48 -0.07 -1.51
C ALA A 107 -2.40 -1.35 -2.34
N ARG A 108 -3.20 -1.42 -3.41
CA ARG A 108 -3.23 -2.53 -4.36
C ARG A 108 -3.12 -1.98 -5.77
N PHE A 109 -2.09 -2.42 -6.47
CA PHE A 109 -1.82 -2.04 -7.85
C PHE A 109 -1.99 -3.28 -8.71
N ASP A 110 -3.13 -3.40 -9.39
CA ASP A 110 -3.37 -4.51 -10.31
C ASP A 110 -2.64 -4.20 -11.62
N LEU A 111 -1.66 -5.04 -11.98
CA LEU A 111 -0.93 -4.91 -13.25
C LEU A 111 -1.79 -5.44 -14.39
N ASP A 112 -1.84 -4.73 -15.50
CA ASP A 112 -2.50 -5.23 -16.71
C ASP A 112 -1.77 -6.49 -17.21
N ASP A 113 -2.51 -7.49 -17.70
CA ASP A 113 -1.96 -8.82 -18.03
C ASP A 113 -0.81 -8.75 -19.07
N GLU A 114 -0.80 -7.70 -19.91
CA GLU A 114 0.26 -7.43 -20.89
C GLU A 114 1.62 -7.01 -20.25
N MET A 115 1.63 -6.63 -18.97
CA MET A 115 2.84 -6.25 -18.22
C MET A 115 3.63 -7.44 -17.66
N HIS A 116 3.04 -8.63 -17.58
CA HIS A 116 3.67 -9.79 -16.93
C HIS A 116 4.98 -10.27 -17.61
N GLU A 117 5.29 -9.80 -18.82
CA GLU A 117 6.54 -10.13 -19.52
C GLU A 117 7.70 -9.15 -19.26
N SER A 118 7.43 -7.96 -18.72
CA SER A 118 8.46 -7.02 -18.27
C SER A 118 8.47 -7.03 -16.74
N GLY A 119 9.58 -7.46 -16.13
CA GLY A 119 9.75 -7.55 -14.68
C GLY A 119 9.11 -6.37 -13.93
N GLY A 120 8.45 -6.67 -12.82
CA GLY A 120 7.55 -5.73 -12.16
C GLY A 120 8.23 -4.48 -11.63
N HIS A 121 7.38 -3.58 -11.12
CA HIS A 121 7.75 -2.21 -10.77
C HIS A 121 8.70 -2.17 -9.59
N CYS A 122 9.91 -1.66 -9.77
CA CYS A 122 10.88 -1.52 -8.69
C CYS A 122 10.79 -0.12 -8.07
N ILE A 123 10.46 -0.02 -6.79
CA ILE A 123 10.40 1.27 -6.06
C ILE A 123 11.80 1.83 -5.74
N ASP A 124 12.87 1.08 -5.99
CA ASP A 124 14.25 1.41 -5.64
C ASP A 124 14.77 2.73 -6.24
N GLU A 125 14.16 3.19 -7.33
CA GLU A 125 14.50 4.47 -7.95
C GLU A 125 13.94 5.68 -7.17
N PHE A 126 13.04 5.46 -6.20
CA PHE A 126 12.29 6.52 -5.51
C PHE A 126 12.68 6.67 -4.04
N VAL A 127 13.95 7.00 -3.77
CA VAL A 127 14.46 7.30 -2.42
C VAL A 127 13.56 8.31 -1.66
N GLU A 128 13.05 9.31 -2.37
CA GLU A 128 12.14 10.32 -1.79
C GLU A 128 10.79 9.73 -1.33
N ALA A 129 10.29 8.71 -2.02
CA ALA A 129 9.08 7.99 -1.63
C ALA A 129 9.31 7.25 -0.30
N LEU A 130 10.46 6.57 -0.18
CA LEU A 130 10.84 5.85 1.04
C LEU A 130 11.01 6.78 2.23
N GLU A 131 11.68 7.92 2.02
CA GLU A 131 11.79 8.95 3.03
C GLU A 131 10.41 9.45 3.48
N THR A 132 9.48 9.63 2.55
CA THR A 132 8.12 10.08 2.87
C THR A 132 7.41 9.06 3.74
N LEU A 133 7.43 7.78 3.39
CA LEU A 133 6.84 6.71 4.20
C LEU A 133 7.45 6.65 5.61
N SER A 134 8.77 6.83 5.72
CA SER A 134 9.48 6.81 7.02
C SER A 134 9.05 7.92 7.98
N LYS A 135 8.51 9.03 7.46
CA LYS A 135 8.09 10.21 8.23
C LYS A 135 6.63 10.10 8.70
N LEU A 136 5.86 9.15 8.15
CA LEU A 136 4.45 8.95 8.50
C LEU A 136 4.31 8.06 9.74
N PRO A 137 3.29 8.27 10.59
CA PRO A 137 3.05 7.45 11.78
C PRO A 137 2.36 6.12 11.44
N LEU A 138 2.89 5.41 10.44
CA LEU A 138 2.31 4.17 9.92
C LEU A 138 2.42 3.03 10.95
N LEU A 139 1.27 2.44 11.27
CA LEU A 139 1.11 1.28 12.13
C LEU A 139 0.73 0.03 11.33
N LYS A 140 -0.04 0.19 10.25
CA LYS A 140 -0.49 -0.90 9.39
C LYS A 140 -0.22 -0.55 7.93
N VAL A 141 0.56 -1.39 7.27
CA VAL A 141 0.91 -1.22 5.87
C VAL A 141 0.57 -2.50 5.13
N LYS A 142 -0.23 -2.40 4.08
CA LYS A 142 -0.41 -3.46 3.09
C LYS A 142 -0.15 -2.89 1.72
N ILE A 143 0.78 -3.47 0.98
CA ILE A 143 1.05 -3.08 -0.40
C ILE A 143 1.12 -4.34 -1.25
N THR A 144 0.32 -4.39 -2.31
CA THR A 144 0.28 -5.51 -3.26
C THR A 144 0.45 -5.01 -4.68
N GLY A 145 1.08 -5.81 -5.53
CA GLY A 145 1.33 -5.51 -6.94
C GLY A 145 2.47 -4.53 -7.20
N LEU A 146 3.38 -4.35 -6.23
CA LEU A 146 4.66 -3.66 -6.42
C LEU A 146 5.81 -4.62 -6.12
N GLU A 147 6.88 -4.51 -6.90
CA GLU A 147 8.16 -5.14 -6.58
C GLU A 147 9.02 -4.16 -5.76
N PHE A 148 9.78 -4.72 -4.83
CA PHE A 148 10.70 -3.95 -3.99
C PHE A 148 12.06 -4.63 -4.06
N ASP A 149 13.14 -3.86 -4.14
CA ASP A 149 14.53 -4.37 -4.09
C ASP A 149 15.36 -3.62 -2.99
N TRP A 150 14.77 -2.61 -2.32
CA TRP A 150 15.35 -1.84 -1.20
C TRP A 150 15.31 -2.52 0.18
N PHE A 151 15.56 -3.83 0.25
CA PHE A 151 15.47 -4.63 1.49
C PHE A 151 16.19 -4.00 2.71
N ASN A 152 17.29 -3.28 2.48
CA ASN A 152 18.15 -2.78 3.56
C ASN A 152 17.52 -1.69 4.44
N ASP A 153 16.54 -0.92 3.93
CA ASP A 153 16.00 0.27 4.62
C ASP A 153 14.65 0.03 5.32
N PHE A 154 14.08 -1.17 5.19
CA PHE A 154 12.78 -1.55 5.74
C PHE A 154 12.61 -1.30 7.24
N GLY A 155 13.59 -1.68 8.05
CA GLY A 155 13.60 -1.51 9.49
C GLY A 155 13.59 -0.04 9.92
N THR A 156 14.14 0.85 9.07
CA THR A 156 14.06 2.29 9.29
C THR A 156 12.70 2.83 8.88
N ILE A 157 12.26 2.51 7.66
CA ILE A 157 11.03 3.02 7.04
C ILE A 157 9.78 2.56 7.81
N PHE A 158 9.77 1.30 8.23
CA PHE A 158 8.66 0.67 8.93
C PHE A 158 8.96 0.41 10.41
N SER A 159 9.86 1.20 10.99
CA SER A 159 10.27 1.07 12.40
C SER A 159 9.12 1.07 13.41
N GLN A 160 8.01 1.75 13.09
CA GLN A 160 6.81 1.85 13.94
C GLN A 160 5.68 0.90 13.53
N VAL A 161 5.84 0.18 12.42
CA VAL A 161 4.78 -0.68 11.87
C VAL A 161 4.61 -1.93 12.72
N VAL A 162 3.37 -2.17 13.09
CA VAL A 162 2.94 -3.36 13.84
C VAL A 162 2.46 -4.46 12.90
N LYS A 163 1.87 -4.08 11.76
CA LYS A 163 1.40 -5.01 10.73
C LYS A 163 1.91 -4.62 9.35
N LEU A 164 2.79 -5.45 8.79
CA LEU A 164 3.36 -5.28 7.45
C LEU A 164 2.91 -6.43 6.55
N GLU A 165 2.16 -6.12 5.50
CA GLU A 165 1.64 -7.09 4.53
C GLU A 165 2.10 -6.74 3.10
N LEU A 166 3.14 -7.44 2.63
CA LEU A 166 3.73 -7.29 1.31
C LEU A 166 3.76 -8.66 0.61
N PRO A 167 2.61 -9.24 0.28
CA PRO A 167 2.51 -10.61 -0.23
C PRO A 167 3.33 -10.83 -1.52
N ASP A 168 3.52 -9.80 -2.34
CA ASP A 168 4.27 -9.89 -3.59
C ASP A 168 5.77 -9.56 -3.41
N PHE A 169 6.19 -9.25 -2.17
CA PHE A 169 7.61 -9.01 -1.87
C PHE A 169 8.33 -10.34 -1.64
N HIS A 170 9.24 -10.66 -2.55
CA HIS A 170 10.01 -11.90 -2.57
C HIS A 170 11.29 -11.78 -1.75
N VAL A 171 11.33 -12.41 -0.58
CA VAL A 171 12.48 -12.34 0.35
C VAL A 171 13.19 -13.68 0.45
N PRO A 172 14.52 -13.74 0.25
CA PRO A 172 15.31 -14.93 0.54
C PRO A 172 15.18 -15.37 2.00
N VAL A 173 15.01 -16.67 2.28
CA VAL A 173 14.78 -17.16 3.65
C VAL A 173 15.84 -16.74 4.67
N HIS A 174 17.11 -16.60 4.26
CA HIS A 174 18.19 -16.17 5.16
C HIS A 174 18.05 -14.70 5.63
N GLN A 175 17.17 -13.91 5.00
CA GLN A 175 16.88 -12.54 5.38
C GLN A 175 15.73 -12.41 6.40
N LEU A 176 15.08 -13.52 6.80
CA LEU A 176 14.02 -13.50 7.81
C LEU A 176 14.48 -12.93 9.17
N GLU A 177 15.74 -13.13 9.54
CA GLU A 177 16.32 -12.60 10.78
C GLU A 177 16.24 -11.07 10.86
N TYR A 178 16.24 -10.39 9.71
CA TYR A 178 16.08 -8.95 9.65
C TYR A 178 14.71 -8.51 10.18
N PHE A 179 13.62 -9.12 9.71
CA PHE A 179 12.28 -8.78 10.18
C PHE A 179 12.08 -9.14 11.65
N ALA A 180 12.71 -10.23 12.11
CA ALA A 180 12.70 -10.59 13.53
C ALA A 180 13.39 -9.54 14.42
N SER A 181 14.25 -8.69 13.85
CA SER A 181 14.89 -7.57 14.57
C SER A 181 13.99 -6.33 14.71
N MET A 182 12.87 -6.27 13.99
CA MET A 182 11.93 -5.15 14.07
C MET A 182 11.07 -5.26 15.33
N SER A 183 11.41 -4.48 16.37
CA SER A 183 10.85 -4.63 17.72
C SER A 183 9.33 -4.43 17.84
N ASN A 184 8.73 -3.67 16.93
CA ASN A 184 7.30 -3.36 16.95
C ASN A 184 6.47 -4.29 16.06
N LEU A 185 7.11 -5.09 15.21
CA LEU A 185 6.42 -5.88 14.19
C LEU A 185 5.78 -7.12 14.81
N GLU A 186 4.46 -7.16 14.82
CA GLU A 186 3.65 -8.28 15.36
C GLU A 186 3.09 -9.16 14.23
N HIS A 187 2.88 -8.59 13.05
CA HIS A 187 2.31 -9.29 11.92
C HIS A 187 3.10 -9.01 10.65
N LEU A 188 3.61 -10.07 10.02
CA LEU A 188 4.35 -10.01 8.76
C LEU A 188 3.68 -10.93 7.74
N THR A 189 3.44 -10.43 6.53
CA THR A 189 3.09 -11.24 5.36
C THR A 189 4.02 -10.88 4.22
N ILE A 190 4.80 -11.84 3.73
CA ILE A 190 5.76 -11.73 2.63
C ILE A 190 5.78 -13.05 1.85
N THR A 191 6.35 -13.08 0.64
CA THR A 191 6.66 -14.31 -0.07
C THR A 191 8.11 -14.70 0.14
N LEU A 192 8.36 -15.93 0.58
CA LEU A 192 9.72 -16.42 0.78
C LEU A 192 10.29 -17.09 -0.47
N THR A 193 11.57 -16.83 -0.76
CA THR A 193 12.28 -17.50 -1.84
C THR A 193 13.40 -18.39 -1.30
N TRP A 194 13.51 -19.59 -1.86
CA TRP A 194 14.61 -20.50 -1.60
C TRP A 194 15.58 -20.51 -2.77
N THR A 195 16.77 -19.95 -2.58
CA THR A 195 17.89 -20.16 -3.48
C THR A 195 18.64 -21.41 -3.03
N SER A 196 18.41 -22.55 -3.70
CA SER A 196 19.22 -23.74 -3.45
C SER A 196 20.66 -23.48 -3.95
N PRO A 197 21.69 -23.59 -3.10
CA PRO A 197 23.07 -23.37 -3.53
C PRO A 197 23.59 -24.44 -4.52
N THR A 198 22.78 -25.43 -4.92
CA THR A 198 23.26 -26.63 -5.64
C THR A 198 22.53 -26.99 -6.94
N ARG A 199 21.60 -26.19 -7.47
CA ARG A 199 20.97 -26.50 -8.77
C ARG A 199 21.06 -25.36 -9.78
N LYS A 200 22.04 -25.45 -10.67
CA LYS A 200 22.01 -24.86 -12.01
C LYS A 200 20.95 -25.59 -12.87
N TYR A 201 19.65 -25.41 -12.62
CA TYR A 201 18.63 -25.86 -13.57
C TYR A 201 17.43 -24.93 -13.60
N VAL A 202 17.08 -24.59 -14.83
CA VAL A 202 15.98 -23.73 -15.31
C VAL A 202 14.63 -24.25 -14.80
N GLY A 203 13.81 -23.32 -14.25
CA GLY A 203 12.41 -23.55 -13.90
C GLY A 203 12.18 -24.22 -12.54
N GLN A 204 12.45 -23.51 -11.43
CA GLN A 204 12.05 -23.98 -10.09
C GLN A 204 10.71 -23.37 -9.65
N PRO A 205 9.85 -24.16 -8.96
CA PRO A 205 8.62 -23.67 -8.37
C PRO A 205 8.92 -22.67 -7.25
N ILE A 206 8.23 -21.54 -7.28
CA ILE A 206 8.18 -20.59 -6.17
C ILE A 206 7.24 -21.22 -5.14
N LEU A 207 7.79 -21.78 -4.06
CA LEU A 207 6.99 -22.11 -2.88
C LEU A 207 6.71 -20.81 -2.14
N SER A 208 5.53 -20.23 -2.34
CA SER A 208 5.08 -19.09 -1.55
C SER A 208 4.56 -19.60 -0.21
N PHE A 209 5.17 -19.13 0.87
CA PHE A 209 4.73 -19.39 2.24
C PHE A 209 4.12 -18.13 2.80
N ARG A 210 2.87 -18.20 3.26
CA ARG A 210 2.26 -17.08 3.99
C ARG A 210 2.51 -17.27 5.48
N ILE A 211 3.33 -16.40 6.07
CA ILE A 211 3.44 -16.33 7.52
C ILE A 211 2.16 -15.65 8.03
N LEU A 212 1.37 -16.39 8.80
CA LEU A 212 0.20 -15.87 9.50
C LEU A 212 0.51 -15.91 10.99
N GLU A 213 0.68 -14.72 11.57
CA GLU A 213 0.75 -14.41 13.01
C GLU A 213 2.09 -14.70 13.71
N ALA A 214 2.75 -13.64 14.18
CA ALA A 214 3.68 -13.71 15.31
C ALA A 214 2.91 -13.25 16.56
N SER A 215 2.10 -14.13 17.13
CA SER A 215 1.42 -13.83 18.40
C SER A 215 2.46 -13.75 19.52
N ASN A 216 2.57 -12.59 20.16
CA ASN A 216 3.32 -12.39 21.39
C ASN A 216 2.58 -13.14 22.52
N ILE A 217 2.94 -14.42 22.73
CA ILE A 217 2.44 -15.19 23.87
C ILE A 217 3.35 -14.83 25.04
N ASP A 218 2.77 -14.18 26.05
CA ASP A 218 3.44 -13.76 27.28
C ASP A 218 4.41 -14.82 27.81
N GLY A 219 5.71 -14.49 27.86
CA GLY A 219 6.67 -15.12 28.78
C GLY A 219 7.84 -15.92 28.21
N PHE A 220 8.03 -16.04 26.89
CA PHE A 220 9.25 -16.63 26.32
C PHE A 220 9.67 -15.98 24.98
N PRO A 221 10.96 -15.73 24.71
CA PRO A 221 11.44 -15.07 23.50
C PRO A 221 11.56 -16.06 22.32
N ASN A 222 10.51 -16.85 22.07
CA ASN A 222 10.47 -17.76 20.94
C ASN A 222 9.29 -17.40 20.04
N HIS A 223 9.57 -16.58 19.02
CA HIS A 223 8.65 -16.34 17.91
C HIS A 223 8.33 -17.70 17.27
N THR A 224 7.05 -18.10 17.34
CA THR A 224 6.57 -19.30 16.66
C THR A 224 5.94 -18.85 15.35
N TYR A 225 6.54 -19.21 14.23
CA TYR A 225 6.03 -18.91 12.90
C TYR A 225 5.15 -20.07 12.42
N SER A 226 3.88 -19.81 12.14
CA SER A 226 3.01 -20.78 11.47
C SER A 226 3.21 -20.68 9.96
N MET A 227 3.65 -21.76 9.33
CA MET A 227 3.71 -21.90 7.88
C MET A 227 2.41 -22.50 7.36
N VAL A 228 1.70 -21.78 6.50
CA VAL A 228 0.61 -22.33 5.70
C VAL A 228 1.13 -22.56 4.29
N ASP A 229 1.11 -23.82 3.86
CA ASP A 229 1.45 -24.24 2.50
C ASP A 229 0.27 -23.93 1.56
N THR A 230 0.49 -23.07 0.58
CA THR A 230 -0.44 -22.85 -0.53
C THR A 230 0.25 -23.30 -1.81
N ALA A 231 0.11 -24.60 -2.11
CA ALA A 231 0.44 -25.12 -3.42
C ALA A 231 -0.68 -24.75 -4.41
N GLU A 232 -0.35 -23.97 -5.44
CA GLU A 232 -1.13 -23.86 -6.68
C GLU A 232 -0.65 -24.89 -7.72
#